data_AF-A0A9D9VWK4-F1
#
_entry.id   AF-A0A9D9VWK4-F1
#
_cell.length_a   1.000
_cell.length_b   1.000
_cell.length_c   1.000
_cell.angle_alpha   90.00
_cell.angle_beta   90.00
_cell.angle_gamma   90.00
#
_symmetry.space_group_name_H-M   'P 1'
#
loop_
_entity.id
_entity.type
_entity.pdbx_description
1 polymer ?
#
loop_
_entity_poly.entity_id
_entity_poly.type
_entity_poly.pdbx_seq_one_letter_code
_entity_poly.pdbx_strand_id
1 'polypeptide(L)'
;MNFNEFQVPYSIDTKYQKKVAYFSMEFAISQPLKIYSGGLGFLSGSHLRSTYELRQNLIGIGILWKYGYYDQARNPDQTLQVQWNEKIYNYLEDTGIKFQIPIHGHQVWVKALYLNPETFKSAPLFLLSTDLPENDFVSQTICHRLYDANVATKVAQFILLGIGGAKLVDLLNFNPEIYHLNEAHAFSAAFYLLKKFGSKDEVKKHMVFTTHTPEEAGNEKHDIHLCEKMGYFYGFSIEDVRKLTGMEDDLFNHSLAALRFSKLANGVSQLHGEVSRKMWGKYDNICEIKSITNAQNWHYWADKQLYHYMDNNNEEAFDDRKRFLKKRAFDIVADNSGKLFNPDVFTIVWARRFAGYKRAELITEDNDRFKKLLDNKKHPVQIIWAGKPYPMDYPAISEFNNLVNLSKEHNNMAVCVGYELALSKRLKQASDLWLNNPRVPREASGTSGMTAAMNGSVNISTNDGWICEFINHGNNGFLITPT
;
A
#
# COMPACT_ATOMS: atom_id res chain seq x y z
N MET A 1 -19.83 -21.94 -6.05
CA MET A 1 -18.54 -22.47 -5.58
C MET A 1 -18.73 -22.97 -4.16
N ASN A 2 -18.18 -24.14 -3.78
CA ASN A 2 -18.19 -24.55 -2.37
C ASN A 2 -17.00 -23.91 -1.66
N PHE A 3 -17.26 -23.02 -0.71
CA PHE A 3 -16.20 -22.33 0.03
C PHE A 3 -15.69 -23.10 1.25
N ASN A 4 -16.41 -24.13 1.72
CA ASN A 4 -16.00 -24.91 2.90
C ASN A 4 -14.82 -25.85 2.63
N GLU A 5 -14.50 -26.10 1.36
CA GLU A 5 -13.34 -26.87 0.90
C GLU A 5 -12.65 -26.12 -0.23
N PHE A 6 -12.22 -24.89 0.06
CA PHE A 6 -11.76 -23.98 -0.98
C PHE A 6 -10.42 -24.43 -1.56
N GLN A 7 -10.37 -24.45 -2.90
CA GLN A 7 -9.15 -24.54 -3.68
C GLN A 7 -9.09 -23.36 -4.64
N VAL A 8 -7.87 -22.91 -4.96
CA VAL A 8 -7.70 -21.84 -5.95
C VAL A 8 -8.30 -22.30 -7.29
N PRO A 9 -9.12 -21.47 -7.97
CA PRO A 9 -9.91 -21.90 -9.13
C PRO A 9 -9.09 -21.83 -10.44
N TYR A 10 -7.82 -22.21 -10.39
CA TYR A 10 -6.94 -22.31 -11.54
C TYR A 10 -5.89 -23.41 -11.31
N SER A 11 -5.33 -23.94 -12.40
CA SER A 11 -4.23 -24.91 -12.34
C SER A 11 -3.00 -24.28 -11.71
N ILE A 12 -2.49 -24.85 -10.63
CA ILE A 12 -1.29 -24.37 -9.92
C ILE A 12 -0.04 -24.78 -10.69
N ASP A 13 0.89 -23.84 -10.88
CA ASP A 13 2.21 -24.15 -11.44
C ASP A 13 3.05 -24.96 -10.43
N THR A 14 3.78 -25.97 -10.90
CA THR A 14 4.54 -26.90 -10.06
C THR A 14 5.63 -26.22 -9.23
N LYS A 15 6.11 -25.04 -9.63
CA LYS A 15 7.09 -24.24 -8.88
C LYS A 15 6.47 -23.56 -7.66
N TYR A 16 5.14 -23.40 -7.60
CA TYR A 16 4.43 -22.59 -6.62
C TYR A 16 3.31 -23.36 -5.90
N GLN A 17 3.56 -24.64 -5.60
CA GLN A 17 2.59 -25.54 -4.96
C GLN A 17 2.28 -25.18 -3.50
N LYS A 18 3.23 -24.53 -2.81
CA LYS A 18 3.10 -24.19 -1.39
C LYS A 18 1.88 -23.33 -1.12
N LYS A 19 1.02 -23.75 -0.22
CA LYS A 19 -0.19 -23.01 0.15
C LYS A 19 0.13 -21.81 1.03
N VAL A 20 -0.24 -20.61 0.59
CA VAL A 20 0.00 -19.37 1.33
C VAL A 20 -1.29 -18.58 1.53
N ALA A 21 -1.52 -18.12 2.76
CA ALA A 21 -2.52 -17.11 3.06
C ALA A 21 -1.82 -15.76 3.30
N TYR A 22 -2.09 -14.77 2.45
CA TYR A 22 -1.43 -13.47 2.44
C TYR A 22 -2.35 -12.39 3.00
N PHE A 23 -1.98 -11.83 4.15
CA PHE A 23 -2.79 -10.90 4.93
C PHE A 23 -2.34 -9.46 4.68
N SER A 24 -3.26 -8.57 4.34
CA SER A 24 -2.97 -7.14 4.18
C SER A 24 -4.19 -6.29 4.49
N MET A 25 -3.98 -5.11 5.07
CA MET A 25 -5.02 -4.09 5.28
C MET A 25 -5.51 -3.48 3.96
N GLU A 26 -4.65 -3.49 2.93
CA GLU A 26 -4.93 -2.85 1.66
C GLU A 26 -4.55 -3.69 0.44
N PHE A 27 -5.32 -3.53 -0.65
CA PHE A 27 -5.10 -4.17 -1.96
C PHE A 27 -5.49 -3.26 -3.13
N ALA A 28 -4.51 -2.78 -3.90
CA ALA A 28 -4.70 -1.98 -5.11
C ALA A 28 -4.73 -2.85 -6.38
N ILE A 29 -5.79 -3.64 -6.54
CA ILE A 29 -5.98 -4.58 -7.67
C ILE A 29 -6.67 -3.92 -8.87
N SER A 30 -7.67 -3.08 -8.62
CA SER A 30 -8.42 -2.42 -9.67
C SER A 30 -9.04 -1.12 -9.16
N GLN A 31 -9.23 -0.16 -10.06
CA GLN A 31 -9.78 1.16 -9.75
C GLN A 31 -11.15 1.12 -9.05
N PRO A 32 -12.09 0.21 -9.39
CA PRO A 32 -13.38 0.14 -8.70
C PRO A 32 -13.29 -0.37 -7.26
N LEU A 33 -12.24 -1.14 -6.91
CA LEU A 33 -12.16 -1.81 -5.62
C LEU A 33 -11.83 -0.88 -4.45
N LYS A 34 -10.99 0.15 -4.66
CA LYS A 34 -10.72 1.23 -3.68
C LYS A 34 -10.48 0.81 -2.20
N ILE A 35 -10.00 -0.41 -1.95
CA ILE A 35 -9.64 -0.90 -0.61
C ILE A 35 -8.15 -0.64 -0.28
N TYR A 36 -7.62 0.50 -0.67
CA TYR A 36 -6.20 0.82 -0.53
C TYR A 36 -5.96 2.30 -0.31
N SER A 37 -4.76 2.64 0.19
CA SER A 37 -4.36 4.03 0.43
C SER A 37 -3.06 4.43 -0.27
N GLY A 38 -2.08 3.53 -0.39
CA GLY A 38 -0.73 3.91 -0.77
C GLY A 38 0.16 2.74 -1.16
N GLY A 39 1.47 2.88 -0.90
CA GLY A 39 2.50 1.97 -1.41
C GLY A 39 2.31 0.51 -1.00
N LEU A 40 1.82 0.26 0.22
CA LEU A 40 1.56 -1.09 0.74
C LEU A 40 0.51 -1.82 -0.10
N GLY A 41 -0.54 -1.12 -0.49
CA GLY A 41 -1.67 -1.59 -1.29
C GLY A 41 -1.31 -1.74 -2.76
N PHE A 42 -0.49 -0.83 -3.28
CA PHE A 42 0.10 -0.96 -4.63
C PHE A 42 1.01 -2.19 -4.71
N LEU A 43 1.75 -2.50 -3.65
CA LEU A 43 2.57 -3.70 -3.56
C LEU A 43 1.71 -4.97 -3.46
N SER A 44 0.80 -5.04 -2.50
CA SER A 44 -0.08 -6.22 -2.33
C SER A 44 -0.94 -6.46 -3.58
N GLY A 45 -1.46 -5.42 -4.21
CA GLY A 45 -2.18 -5.52 -5.49
C GLY A 45 -1.29 -6.04 -6.61
N SER A 46 -0.01 -5.68 -6.63
CA SER A 46 0.97 -6.25 -7.55
C SER A 46 1.25 -7.73 -7.25
N HIS A 47 1.44 -8.10 -5.98
CA HIS A 47 1.59 -9.49 -5.57
C HIS A 47 0.42 -10.34 -6.07
N LEU A 48 -0.82 -9.88 -5.85
CA LEU A 48 -2.01 -10.65 -6.25
C LEU A 48 -2.12 -10.80 -7.78
N ARG A 49 -1.75 -9.79 -8.57
CA ARG A 49 -1.71 -9.92 -10.04
C ARG A 49 -0.65 -10.93 -10.48
N SER A 50 0.57 -10.82 -9.94
CA SER A 50 1.66 -11.75 -10.25
C SER A 50 1.36 -13.17 -9.79
N THR A 51 0.70 -13.35 -8.65
CA THR A 51 0.21 -14.66 -8.17
C THR A 51 -0.72 -15.32 -9.18
N TYR A 52 -1.66 -14.55 -9.76
CA TYR A 52 -2.57 -15.06 -10.78
C TYR A 52 -1.83 -15.42 -12.08
N GLU A 53 -0.97 -14.54 -12.56
CA GLU A 53 -0.19 -14.74 -13.78
C GLU A 53 0.74 -15.96 -13.69
N LEU A 54 1.42 -16.10 -12.55
CA LEU A 54 2.34 -17.21 -12.26
C LEU A 54 1.63 -18.44 -11.71
N ARG A 55 0.29 -18.40 -11.60
CA ARG A 55 -0.55 -19.52 -11.12
C ARG A 55 -0.09 -20.08 -9.75
N GLN A 56 0.19 -19.20 -8.79
CA GLN A 56 0.64 -19.62 -7.46
C GLN A 56 -0.52 -20.04 -6.56
N ASN A 57 -0.26 -20.96 -5.63
CA ASN A 57 -1.21 -21.45 -4.65
C ASN A 57 -1.37 -20.50 -3.44
N LEU A 58 -1.89 -19.31 -3.70
CA LEU A 58 -2.01 -18.25 -2.69
C LEU A 58 -3.43 -17.68 -2.68
N ILE A 59 -3.94 -17.39 -1.49
CA ILE A 59 -5.15 -16.60 -1.26
C ILE A 59 -4.81 -15.30 -0.53
N GLY A 60 -5.47 -14.21 -0.91
CA GLY A 60 -5.43 -12.95 -0.17
C GLY A 60 -6.51 -12.90 0.90
N ILE A 61 -6.18 -12.34 2.06
CA ILE A 61 -7.10 -12.06 3.16
C ILE A 61 -7.03 -10.57 3.49
N GLY A 62 -8.18 -9.89 3.48
CA GLY A 62 -8.30 -8.46 3.76
C GLY A 62 -9.63 -8.08 4.40
N ILE A 63 -9.87 -6.78 4.51
CA ILE A 63 -11.13 -6.21 5.01
C ILE A 63 -11.84 -5.49 3.86
N LEU A 64 -13.15 -5.65 3.76
CA LEU A 64 -13.98 -4.86 2.84
C LEU A 64 -14.28 -3.50 3.47
N TRP A 65 -13.67 -2.44 2.96
CA TRP A 65 -13.86 -1.08 3.47
C TRP A 65 -15.12 -0.43 2.86
N LYS A 66 -16.14 -0.14 3.68
CA LYS A 66 -17.41 0.46 3.20
C LYS A 66 -17.21 1.81 2.49
N TYR A 67 -16.31 2.64 3.00
CA TYR A 67 -16.00 3.96 2.45
C TYR A 67 -14.58 4.07 1.87
N GLY A 68 -13.83 2.97 1.84
CA GLY A 68 -12.42 2.95 1.40
C GLY A 68 -11.48 3.72 2.33
N TYR A 69 -10.43 4.32 1.77
CA TYR A 69 -9.52 5.21 2.50
C TYR A 69 -10.01 6.66 2.57
N TYR A 70 -10.52 7.23 1.47
CA TYR A 70 -11.35 8.43 1.33
C TYR A 70 -11.32 8.87 -0.15
N ASP A 71 -12.33 9.58 -0.63
CA ASP A 71 -12.32 10.23 -1.95
C ASP A 71 -11.86 11.68 -1.83
N GLN A 72 -10.96 12.09 -2.73
CA GLN A 72 -10.54 13.48 -2.85
C GLN A 72 -11.46 14.22 -3.80
N ALA A 73 -11.95 15.37 -3.36
CA ALA A 73 -12.67 16.34 -4.16
C ALA A 73 -12.07 17.74 -3.93
N ARG A 74 -12.72 18.76 -4.48
CA ARG A 74 -12.31 20.16 -4.31
C ARG A 74 -13.44 20.95 -3.65
N ASN A 75 -13.06 21.81 -2.72
CA ASN A 75 -13.93 22.89 -2.26
C ASN A 75 -14.07 23.96 -3.35
N PRO A 76 -15.05 24.89 -3.23
CA PRO A 76 -15.23 25.98 -4.20
C PRO A 76 -13.98 26.84 -4.43
N ASP A 77 -13.10 26.96 -3.44
CA ASP A 77 -11.83 27.71 -3.50
C ASP A 77 -10.64 26.90 -4.05
N GLN A 78 -10.90 25.67 -4.54
CA GLN A 78 -9.97 24.65 -5.04
C GLN A 78 -9.20 23.86 -3.97
N THR A 79 -9.34 24.20 -2.69
CA THR A 79 -8.67 23.45 -1.60
C THR A 79 -9.20 22.02 -1.50
N LEU A 80 -8.44 21.16 -0.81
CA LEU A 80 -8.78 19.76 -0.62
C LEU A 80 -10.13 19.59 0.10
N GLN A 81 -11.03 18.84 -0.51
CA GLN A 81 -12.23 18.33 0.14
C GLN A 81 -12.08 16.81 0.36
N VAL A 82 -12.28 16.36 1.60
CA VAL A 82 -12.32 14.94 1.96
C VAL A 82 -13.76 14.45 1.92
N GLN A 83 -14.02 13.39 1.16
CA GLN A 83 -15.34 12.75 1.07
C GLN A 83 -15.26 11.28 1.44
N TRP A 84 -16.35 10.76 2.01
CA TRP A 84 -16.50 9.36 2.41
C TRP A 84 -17.70 8.77 1.69
N ASN A 85 -17.52 8.47 0.40
CA ASN A 85 -18.60 7.92 -0.40
C ASN A 85 -18.67 6.40 -0.22
N GLU A 86 -19.86 5.89 0.08
CA GLU A 86 -20.11 4.46 0.17
C GLU A 86 -19.73 3.76 -1.14
N LYS A 87 -19.11 2.59 -1.02
CA LYS A 87 -18.67 1.77 -2.15
C LYS A 87 -19.63 0.61 -2.37
N ILE A 88 -20.03 0.43 -3.62
CA ILE A 88 -20.88 -0.69 -4.04
C ILE A 88 -20.02 -1.69 -4.81
N TYR A 89 -20.01 -2.93 -4.33
CA TYR A 89 -19.12 -3.98 -4.83
C TYR A 89 -19.91 -5.12 -5.47
N ASN A 90 -20.65 -4.83 -6.54
CA ASN A 90 -21.55 -5.78 -7.21
C ASN A 90 -20.85 -7.02 -7.81
N TYR A 91 -19.53 -6.96 -7.99
CA TYR A 91 -18.71 -8.05 -8.51
C TYR A 91 -18.11 -8.95 -7.42
N LEU A 92 -18.37 -8.66 -6.14
CA LEU A 92 -17.99 -9.56 -5.05
C LEU A 92 -19.06 -10.62 -4.85
N GLU A 93 -18.64 -11.87 -4.73
CA GLU A 93 -19.51 -13.00 -4.46
C GLU A 93 -19.69 -13.14 -2.94
N ASP A 94 -20.94 -13.33 -2.48
CA ASP A 94 -21.18 -13.71 -1.09
C ASP A 94 -20.79 -15.18 -0.91
N THR A 95 -19.93 -15.47 0.07
CA THR A 95 -19.49 -16.84 0.34
C THR A 95 -20.51 -17.66 1.11
N GLY A 96 -21.49 -17.00 1.74
CA GLY A 96 -22.39 -17.59 2.74
C GLY A 96 -21.71 -17.88 4.08
N ILE A 97 -20.39 -17.68 4.20
CA ILE A 97 -19.64 -17.91 5.44
C ILE A 97 -19.89 -16.73 6.38
N LYS A 98 -20.40 -17.08 7.56
CA LYS A 98 -20.66 -16.15 8.65
C LYS A 98 -20.25 -16.77 9.97
N PHE A 99 -19.51 -16.02 10.79
CA PHE A 99 -18.99 -16.51 12.07
C PHE A 99 -18.81 -15.36 13.06
N GLN A 100 -18.56 -15.67 14.33
CA GLN A 100 -18.30 -14.66 15.35
C GLN A 100 -16.84 -14.65 15.79
N ILE A 101 -16.34 -13.47 16.17
CA ILE A 101 -15.06 -13.29 16.85
C ILE A 101 -15.23 -12.40 18.10
N PRO A 102 -14.47 -12.63 19.17
CA PRO A 102 -14.51 -11.78 20.34
C PRO A 102 -13.83 -10.43 20.04
N ILE A 103 -14.57 -9.33 20.18
CA ILE A 103 -14.04 -7.96 20.16
C ILE A 103 -14.69 -7.17 21.29
N HIS A 104 -13.86 -6.55 22.13
CA HIS A 104 -14.30 -5.71 23.25
C HIS A 104 -15.33 -6.38 24.19
N GLY A 105 -15.13 -7.67 24.48
CA GLY A 105 -16.05 -8.45 25.32
C GLY A 105 -17.34 -8.91 24.64
N HIS A 106 -17.55 -8.58 23.37
CA HIS A 106 -18.73 -8.98 22.58
C HIS A 106 -18.36 -9.98 21.48
N GLN A 107 -19.32 -10.84 21.12
CA GLN A 107 -19.20 -11.70 19.94
C GLN A 107 -19.69 -10.95 18.71
N VAL A 108 -18.74 -10.43 17.93
CA VAL A 108 -19.01 -9.65 16.71
C VAL A 108 -19.16 -10.61 15.53
N TRP A 109 -20.27 -10.50 14.82
CA TRP A 109 -20.51 -11.23 13.58
C TRP A 109 -19.61 -10.71 12.46
N VAL A 110 -19.07 -11.63 11.67
CA VAL A 110 -18.24 -11.37 10.50
C VAL A 110 -18.78 -12.17 9.34
N LYS A 111 -18.93 -11.52 8.18
CA LYS A 111 -19.17 -12.19 6.89
C LYS A 111 -17.92 -12.12 6.03
N ALA A 112 -17.74 -13.12 5.17
CA ALA A 112 -16.68 -13.12 4.16
C ALA A 112 -17.28 -12.94 2.76
N LEU A 113 -16.73 -12.00 1.99
CA LEU A 113 -16.99 -11.86 0.57
C LEU A 113 -15.78 -12.35 -0.23
N TYR A 114 -16.02 -12.76 -1.47
CA TYR A 114 -15.02 -13.35 -2.34
C TYR A 114 -14.87 -12.54 -3.63
N LEU A 115 -13.65 -12.15 -3.95
CA LEU A 115 -13.28 -11.61 -5.25
C LEU A 115 -12.74 -12.76 -6.11
N ASN A 116 -13.51 -13.11 -7.13
CA ASN A 116 -13.14 -14.14 -8.08
C ASN A 116 -11.93 -13.71 -8.94
N PRO A 117 -10.92 -14.58 -9.11
CA PRO A 117 -9.72 -14.30 -9.90
C PRO A 117 -9.99 -13.78 -11.31
N GLU A 118 -11.06 -14.24 -11.95
CA GLU A 118 -11.38 -13.86 -13.32
C GLU A 118 -11.87 -12.41 -13.46
N THR A 119 -12.37 -11.80 -12.37
CA THR A 119 -12.93 -10.45 -12.35
C THR A 119 -11.88 -9.40 -12.72
N PHE A 120 -10.71 -9.46 -12.10
CA PHE A 120 -9.63 -8.49 -12.28
C PHE A 120 -8.27 -9.12 -12.58
N LYS A 121 -8.22 -10.42 -12.89
CA LYS A 121 -6.99 -11.19 -13.18
C LYS A 121 -5.99 -11.08 -12.02
N SER A 122 -6.48 -11.40 -10.82
CA SER A 122 -5.73 -11.37 -9.57
C SER A 122 -5.90 -12.66 -8.81
N ALA A 123 -5.07 -12.92 -7.80
CA ALA A 123 -5.27 -14.04 -6.90
C ALA A 123 -6.67 -13.99 -6.27
N PRO A 124 -7.22 -15.13 -5.85
CA PRO A 124 -8.46 -15.15 -5.09
C PRO A 124 -8.28 -14.34 -3.80
N LEU A 125 -9.22 -13.47 -3.50
CA LEU A 125 -9.17 -12.56 -2.36
C LEU A 125 -10.45 -12.66 -1.55
N PHE A 126 -10.31 -12.92 -0.26
CA PHE A 126 -11.41 -12.91 0.70
C PHE A 126 -11.38 -11.62 1.51
N LEU A 127 -12.55 -11.00 1.63
CA LEU A 127 -12.73 -9.70 2.28
C LEU A 127 -13.73 -9.83 3.43
N LEU A 128 -13.26 -9.54 4.64
CA LEU A 128 -14.06 -9.61 5.86
C LEU A 128 -14.87 -8.33 6.06
N SER A 129 -16.10 -8.47 6.54
CA SER A 129 -16.94 -7.33 6.90
C SER A 129 -17.72 -7.60 8.18
N THR A 130 -17.79 -6.59 9.04
CA THR A 130 -18.64 -6.55 10.24
C THR A 130 -19.88 -5.68 10.03
N ASP A 131 -20.06 -5.08 8.86
CA ASP A 131 -21.22 -4.26 8.50
C ASP A 131 -22.41 -5.17 8.21
N LEU A 132 -23.04 -5.62 9.31
CA LEU A 132 -24.07 -6.64 9.36
C LEU A 132 -25.17 -6.16 10.32
N PRO A 133 -26.45 -6.42 10.00
CA PRO A 133 -27.57 -5.99 10.84
C PRO A 133 -27.57 -6.65 12.23
N GLU A 134 -26.91 -7.79 12.41
CA GLU A 134 -26.79 -8.47 13.71
C GLU A 134 -25.78 -7.81 14.65
N ASN A 135 -24.93 -6.93 14.14
CA ASN A 135 -23.94 -6.21 14.93
C ASN A 135 -24.49 -4.85 15.36
N ASP A 136 -24.06 -4.39 16.53
CA ASP A 136 -24.27 -3.00 16.93
C ASP A 136 -23.51 -2.03 15.99
N PHE A 137 -23.91 -0.75 16.02
CA PHE A 137 -23.34 0.26 15.12
C PHE A 137 -21.83 0.41 15.29
N VAL A 138 -21.32 0.31 16.52
CA VAL A 138 -19.88 0.41 16.81
C VAL A 138 -19.12 -0.72 16.12
N SER A 139 -19.63 -1.95 16.19
CA SER A 139 -19.04 -3.12 15.56
C SER A 139 -19.13 -3.06 14.03
N GLN A 140 -20.22 -2.53 13.48
CA GLN A 140 -20.32 -2.25 12.03
C GLN A 140 -19.21 -1.28 11.58
N THR A 141 -18.92 -0.26 12.40
CA THR A 141 -17.93 0.78 12.04
C THR A 141 -16.48 0.27 11.92
N ILE A 142 -16.16 -0.93 12.43
CA ILE A 142 -14.83 -1.53 12.31
C ILE A 142 -14.37 -1.57 10.84
N CYS A 143 -15.26 -1.89 9.90
CA CYS A 143 -14.94 -1.98 8.48
C CYS A 143 -15.34 -0.73 7.66
N HIS A 144 -15.66 0.39 8.31
CA HIS A 144 -16.07 1.60 7.59
C HIS A 144 -14.93 2.26 6.82
N ARG A 145 -13.78 2.50 7.48
CA ARG A 145 -12.67 3.30 6.94
C ARG A 145 -11.33 2.63 7.15
N LEU A 146 -10.52 2.60 6.10
CA LEU A 146 -9.13 2.18 6.18
C LEU A 146 -8.30 3.24 6.94
N TYR A 147 -7.54 2.80 7.94
CA TYR A 147 -6.73 3.65 8.82
C TYR A 147 -7.51 4.74 9.56
N ASP A 148 -8.48 4.28 10.35
CA ASP A 148 -9.22 5.17 11.24
C ASP A 148 -8.29 5.86 12.25
N ALA A 149 -8.58 7.10 12.62
CA ALA A 149 -7.82 7.84 13.62
C ALA A 149 -8.10 7.32 15.05
N ASN A 150 -9.24 6.68 15.28
CA ASN A 150 -9.61 6.14 16.58
C ASN A 150 -8.83 4.86 16.91
N VAL A 151 -8.08 4.91 18.02
CA VAL A 151 -7.19 3.82 18.45
C VAL A 151 -7.93 2.50 18.70
N ALA A 152 -9.07 2.53 19.41
CA ALA A 152 -9.85 1.32 19.68
C ALA A 152 -10.38 0.68 18.38
N THR A 153 -10.79 1.52 17.42
CA THR A 153 -11.21 1.07 16.09
C THR A 153 -10.06 0.40 15.34
N LYS A 154 -8.85 0.97 15.37
CA LYS A 154 -7.66 0.33 14.78
C LYS A 154 -7.36 -1.03 15.39
N VAL A 155 -7.39 -1.14 16.73
CA VAL A 155 -7.19 -2.42 17.42
C VAL A 155 -8.26 -3.43 17.00
N ALA A 156 -9.53 -3.01 16.89
CA ALA A 156 -10.60 -3.87 16.38
C ALA A 156 -10.39 -4.28 14.91
N GLN A 157 -9.87 -3.40 14.06
CA GLN A 157 -9.50 -3.72 12.68
C GLN A 157 -8.36 -4.75 12.62
N PHE A 158 -7.38 -4.66 13.52
CA PHE A 158 -6.29 -5.64 13.61
C PHE A 158 -6.80 -7.00 14.06
N ILE A 159 -7.77 -7.03 14.97
CA ILE A 159 -8.45 -8.26 15.40
C ILE A 159 -9.23 -8.88 14.24
N LEU A 160 -10.00 -8.06 13.52
CA LEU A 160 -10.75 -8.51 12.35
C LEU A 160 -9.83 -9.11 11.29
N LEU A 161 -8.75 -8.42 10.92
CA LEU A 161 -7.82 -8.91 9.91
C LEU A 161 -7.08 -10.17 10.37
N GLY A 162 -6.52 -10.16 11.59
CA GLY A 162 -5.70 -11.27 12.09
C GLY A 162 -6.52 -12.45 12.59
N ILE A 163 -7.22 -12.32 13.72
CA ILE A 163 -8.05 -13.39 14.28
C ILE A 163 -9.20 -13.76 13.33
N GLY A 164 -9.92 -12.77 12.80
CA GLY A 164 -11.02 -13.02 11.86
C GLY A 164 -10.55 -13.68 10.58
N GLY A 165 -9.41 -13.24 10.02
CA GLY A 165 -8.84 -13.85 8.84
C GLY A 165 -8.28 -15.26 9.06
N ALA A 166 -7.60 -15.50 10.18
CA ALA A 166 -7.12 -16.85 10.53
C ALA A 166 -8.27 -17.84 10.75
N LYS A 167 -9.35 -17.38 11.41
CA LYS A 167 -10.57 -18.18 11.59
C LYS A 167 -11.27 -18.46 10.25
N LEU A 168 -11.34 -17.47 9.34
CA LEU A 168 -11.87 -17.69 7.99
C LEU A 168 -11.05 -18.75 7.24
N VAL A 169 -9.73 -18.71 7.31
CA VAL A 169 -8.85 -19.69 6.65
C VAL A 169 -9.16 -21.13 7.10
N ASP A 170 -9.49 -21.34 8.37
CA ASP A 170 -9.93 -22.64 8.88
C ASP A 170 -11.31 -23.04 8.34
N LEU A 171 -12.27 -22.10 8.31
CA LEU A 171 -13.61 -22.33 7.75
C LEU A 171 -13.60 -22.64 6.25
N LEU A 172 -12.62 -22.08 5.53
CA LEU A 172 -12.38 -22.40 4.12
C LEU A 172 -11.73 -23.78 3.91
N ASN A 173 -11.28 -24.44 5.00
CA ASN A 173 -10.48 -25.66 4.98
C ASN A 173 -9.25 -25.54 4.05
N PHE A 174 -8.69 -24.33 3.90
CA PHE A 174 -7.59 -24.07 2.97
C PHE A 174 -6.27 -24.71 3.45
N ASN A 175 -6.05 -24.71 4.78
CA ASN A 175 -4.89 -25.27 5.46
C ASN A 175 -3.54 -24.79 4.86
N PRO A 176 -3.23 -23.49 4.95
CA PRO A 176 -2.00 -22.95 4.39
C PRO A 176 -0.78 -23.42 5.19
N GLU A 177 0.31 -23.67 4.48
CA GLU A 177 1.61 -23.91 5.10
C GLU A 177 2.18 -22.61 5.65
N ILE A 178 1.85 -21.47 5.05
CA ILE A 178 2.38 -20.15 5.39
C ILE A 178 1.28 -19.12 5.55
N TYR A 179 1.33 -18.39 6.66
CA TYR A 179 0.65 -17.12 6.91
C TYR A 179 1.67 -16.02 6.70
N HIS A 180 1.47 -15.22 5.65
CA HIS A 180 2.35 -14.10 5.33
C HIS A 180 1.66 -12.80 5.73
N LEU A 181 2.23 -12.11 6.72
CA LEU A 181 1.74 -10.84 7.21
C LEU A 181 2.44 -9.68 6.49
N ASN A 182 1.66 -8.91 5.72
CA ASN A 182 2.11 -7.68 5.08
C ASN A 182 1.99 -6.53 6.08
N GLU A 183 3.08 -6.26 6.81
CA GLU A 183 3.12 -5.42 8.01
C GLU A 183 2.36 -6.04 9.21
N ALA A 184 2.54 -5.48 10.41
CA ALA A 184 2.11 -6.12 11.66
C ALA A 184 0.60 -6.06 11.94
N HIS A 185 -0.20 -5.46 11.05
CA HIS A 185 -1.64 -5.24 11.23
C HIS A 185 -2.42 -6.54 11.51
N ALA A 186 -1.99 -7.65 10.92
CA ALA A 186 -2.65 -8.96 11.05
C ALA A 186 -2.05 -9.82 12.17
N PHE A 187 -1.15 -9.28 13.00
CA PHE A 187 -0.40 -10.08 13.97
C PHE A 187 -1.27 -10.78 15.02
N SER A 188 -2.48 -10.27 15.31
CA SER A 188 -3.43 -10.94 16.20
C SER A 188 -3.75 -12.38 15.77
N ALA A 189 -3.57 -12.74 14.49
CA ALA A 189 -3.63 -14.10 13.98
C ALA A 189 -2.72 -15.07 14.75
N ALA A 190 -1.57 -14.62 15.24
CA ALA A 190 -0.62 -15.45 15.99
C ALA A 190 -1.24 -16.05 17.25
N PHE A 191 -2.11 -15.32 17.95
CA PHE A 191 -2.77 -15.82 19.17
C PHE A 191 -3.87 -16.83 18.87
N TYR A 192 -4.59 -16.65 17.75
CA TYR A 192 -5.51 -17.66 17.24
C TYR A 192 -4.76 -18.96 16.90
N LEU A 193 -3.67 -18.84 16.12
CA LEU A 193 -2.83 -19.97 15.74
C LEU A 193 -2.13 -20.63 16.93
N LEU A 194 -1.81 -19.87 17.98
CA LEU A 194 -1.23 -20.41 19.20
C LEU A 194 -2.20 -21.34 19.92
N LYS A 195 -3.49 -20.99 20.00
CA LYS A 195 -4.51 -21.91 20.51
C LYS A 195 -4.69 -23.14 19.62
N LYS A 196 -4.60 -22.97 18.30
CA LYS A 196 -4.74 -24.06 17.31
C LYS A 196 -3.58 -25.06 17.38
N PHE A 197 -2.34 -24.58 17.41
CA PHE A 197 -1.14 -25.41 17.32
C PHE A 197 -0.51 -25.74 18.69
N GLY A 198 -0.96 -25.09 19.76
CA GLY A 198 -0.56 -25.38 21.14
C GLY A 198 0.80 -24.84 21.57
N SER A 199 1.67 -24.39 20.65
CA SER A 199 2.98 -23.82 21.01
C SER A 199 3.43 -22.69 20.09
N LYS A 200 4.23 -21.76 20.65
CA LYS A 200 4.83 -20.66 19.90
C LYS A 200 5.78 -21.16 18.82
N ASP A 201 6.53 -22.24 19.10
CA ASP A 201 7.49 -22.81 18.16
C ASP A 201 6.81 -23.42 16.93
N GLU A 202 5.63 -24.00 17.09
CA GLU A 202 4.85 -24.47 15.95
C GLU A 202 4.27 -23.31 15.13
N VAL A 203 3.71 -22.28 15.79
CA VAL A 203 3.25 -21.05 15.11
C VAL A 203 4.36 -20.42 14.26
N LYS A 204 5.59 -20.37 14.80
CA LYS A 204 6.77 -19.84 14.10
C LYS A 204 6.99 -20.51 12.75
N LYS A 205 6.86 -21.84 12.65
CA LYS A 205 7.07 -22.59 11.40
C LYS A 205 6.14 -22.14 10.27
N HIS A 206 4.98 -21.59 10.62
CA HIS A 206 3.94 -21.18 9.69
C HIS A 206 3.90 -19.68 9.39
N MET A 207 4.66 -18.82 10.08
CA MET A 207 4.49 -17.36 9.96
C MET A 207 5.68 -16.67 9.31
N VAL A 208 5.39 -15.81 8.32
CA VAL A 208 6.36 -14.93 7.64
C VAL A 208 5.90 -13.48 7.75
N PHE A 209 6.83 -12.56 8.02
CA PHE A 209 6.53 -11.16 8.25
C PHE A 209 7.31 -10.23 7.33
N THR A 210 6.64 -9.28 6.68
CA THR A 210 7.31 -8.22 5.92
C THR A 210 7.16 -6.89 6.65
N THR A 211 8.29 -6.23 6.95
CA THR A 211 8.34 -4.88 7.53
C THR A 211 8.59 -3.84 6.43
N HIS A 212 7.86 -2.72 6.49
CA HIS A 212 7.96 -1.61 5.54
C HIS A 212 8.40 -0.29 6.18
N THR A 213 8.57 -0.28 7.50
CA THR A 213 8.82 0.93 8.28
C THR A 213 10.32 1.09 8.59
N PRO A 214 10.97 2.16 8.11
CA PRO A 214 12.42 2.35 8.29
C PRO A 214 12.82 2.97 9.64
N GLU A 215 11.86 3.34 10.49
CA GLU A 215 12.10 3.96 11.80
C GLU A 215 11.25 3.30 12.90
N GLU A 216 11.84 3.08 14.07
CA GLU A 216 11.18 2.35 15.16
C GLU A 216 9.95 3.11 15.68
N ALA A 217 10.04 4.44 15.76
CA ALA A 217 8.94 5.31 16.16
C ALA A 217 7.75 5.29 15.18
N GLY A 218 7.96 4.84 13.95
CA GLY A 218 6.89 4.67 12.96
C GLY A 218 6.14 3.34 13.07
N ASN A 219 6.62 2.39 13.89
CA ASN A 219 5.95 1.10 14.07
C ASN A 219 4.81 1.24 15.08
N GLU A 220 3.64 0.70 14.74
CA GLU A 220 2.47 0.85 15.60
C GLU A 220 2.65 0.12 16.94
N LYS A 221 2.32 0.85 18.02
CA LYS A 221 2.27 0.35 19.39
C LYS A 221 0.93 0.74 19.99
N HIS A 222 0.36 -0.16 20.78
CA HIS A 222 -0.89 0.09 21.48
C HIS A 222 -0.74 -0.26 22.96
N ASP A 223 -1.49 0.41 23.81
CA ASP A 223 -1.60 0.04 25.22
C ASP A 223 -2.03 -1.44 25.35
N ILE A 224 -1.27 -2.22 26.12
CA ILE A 224 -1.45 -3.66 26.24
C ILE A 224 -2.76 -4.01 26.97
N HIS A 225 -3.21 -3.17 27.90
CA HIS A 225 -4.48 -3.32 28.59
C HIS A 225 -5.65 -3.02 27.65
N LEU A 226 -5.51 -2.03 26.77
CA LEU A 226 -6.47 -1.82 25.69
C LEU A 226 -6.52 -3.03 24.76
N CYS A 227 -5.37 -3.57 24.34
CA CYS A 227 -5.31 -4.77 23.52
C CYS A 227 -6.02 -5.97 24.18
N GLU A 228 -5.75 -6.23 25.47
CA GLU A 228 -6.41 -7.29 26.22
C GLU A 228 -7.93 -7.06 26.31
N LYS A 229 -8.35 -5.87 26.73
CA LYS A 229 -9.76 -5.48 26.83
C LYS A 229 -10.50 -5.62 25.50
N MET A 230 -9.84 -5.28 24.40
CA MET A 230 -10.41 -5.40 23.06
C MET A 230 -10.45 -6.85 22.55
N GLY A 231 -9.81 -7.81 23.22
CA GLY A 231 -9.76 -9.21 22.80
C GLY A 231 -8.62 -9.56 21.83
N TYR A 232 -7.63 -8.69 21.70
CA TYR A 232 -6.51 -8.82 20.74
C TYR A 232 -5.71 -10.11 20.94
N PHE A 233 -5.54 -10.53 22.19
CA PHE A 233 -4.77 -11.72 22.55
C PHE A 233 -5.59 -13.01 22.54
N TYR A 234 -6.81 -13.00 21.97
CA TYR A 234 -7.65 -14.19 21.81
C TYR A 234 -7.82 -15.03 23.10
N GLY A 235 -7.90 -14.36 24.25
CA GLY A 235 -8.11 -14.96 25.57
C GLY A 235 -6.84 -15.38 26.32
N PHE A 236 -5.63 -15.06 25.84
CA PHE A 236 -4.43 -15.10 26.66
C PHE A 236 -4.37 -13.89 27.59
N SER A 237 -3.92 -14.09 28.83
CA SER A 237 -3.73 -13.01 29.79
C SER A 237 -2.53 -12.14 29.40
N ILE A 238 -2.47 -10.90 29.88
CA ILE A 238 -1.27 -10.05 29.74
C ILE A 238 -0.01 -10.77 30.24
N GLU A 239 -0.08 -11.51 31.35
CA GLU A 239 1.07 -12.25 31.88
C GLU A 239 1.59 -13.30 30.87
N ASP A 240 0.67 -14.06 30.26
CA ASP A 240 1.03 -15.04 29.23
C ASP A 240 1.61 -14.34 27.99
N VAL A 241 1.01 -13.23 27.57
CA VAL A 241 1.49 -12.43 26.42
C VAL A 241 2.90 -11.91 26.69
N ARG A 242 3.18 -11.39 27.88
CA ARG A 242 4.52 -10.93 28.28
C ARG A 242 5.53 -12.08 28.26
N LYS A 243 5.18 -13.25 28.80
CA LYS A 243 6.03 -14.46 28.72
C LYS A 243 6.29 -14.91 27.29
N LEU A 244 5.24 -14.96 26.46
CA LEU A 244 5.32 -15.40 25.07
C LEU A 244 6.11 -14.43 24.19
N THR A 245 5.94 -13.13 24.40
CA THR A 245 6.57 -12.10 23.58
C THR A 245 7.91 -11.64 24.13
N GLY A 246 8.20 -11.82 25.42
CA GLY A 246 9.36 -11.25 26.09
C GLY A 246 9.32 -9.72 26.15
N MET A 247 8.12 -9.12 26.22
CA MET A 247 7.92 -7.68 26.37
C MET A 247 7.38 -7.39 27.75
N GLU A 248 7.94 -6.38 28.42
CA GLU A 248 7.53 -5.99 29.77
C GLU A 248 6.81 -4.63 29.81
N ASP A 249 7.00 -3.81 28.77
CA ASP A 249 6.36 -2.49 28.62
C ASP A 249 4.82 -2.63 28.52
N ASP A 250 4.11 -1.57 28.92
CA ASP A 250 2.67 -1.44 28.74
C ASP A 250 2.31 -1.04 27.29
N LEU A 251 3.29 -0.60 26.49
CA LEU A 251 3.13 -0.41 25.05
C LEU A 251 3.47 -1.69 24.28
N PHE A 252 2.42 -2.40 23.85
CA PHE A 252 2.54 -3.60 23.02
C PHE A 252 3.05 -3.25 21.61
N ASN A 253 4.25 -3.72 21.28
CA ASN A 253 4.88 -3.50 19.97
C ASN A 253 4.52 -4.63 19.00
N HIS A 254 3.61 -4.36 18.07
CA HIS A 254 3.10 -5.36 17.12
C HIS A 254 4.20 -5.91 16.21
N SER A 255 5.10 -5.05 15.70
CA SER A 255 6.19 -5.45 14.80
C SER A 255 7.24 -6.31 15.52
N LEU A 256 7.62 -5.94 16.74
CA LEU A 256 8.55 -6.76 17.53
C LEU A 256 7.93 -8.12 17.86
N ALA A 257 6.63 -8.17 18.15
CA ALA A 257 5.94 -9.42 18.43
C ALA A 257 5.91 -10.29 17.16
N ALA A 258 5.61 -9.71 16.00
CA ALA A 258 5.66 -10.39 14.70
C ALA A 258 7.05 -10.97 14.39
N LEU A 259 8.13 -10.21 14.64
CA LEU A 259 9.50 -10.67 14.47
C LEU A 259 9.85 -11.85 15.40
N ARG A 260 9.32 -11.87 16.62
CA ARG A 260 9.54 -12.95 17.60
C ARG A 260 8.67 -14.18 17.37
N PHE A 261 7.61 -14.07 16.56
CA PHE A 261 6.67 -15.14 16.25
C PHE A 261 6.77 -15.66 14.81
N SER A 262 7.56 -15.01 13.95
CA SER A 262 7.80 -15.47 12.58
C SER A 262 9.02 -16.38 12.52
N LYS A 263 9.06 -17.29 11.54
CA LYS A 263 10.32 -18.01 11.21
C LYS A 263 11.29 -17.15 10.42
N LEU A 264 10.75 -16.21 9.65
CA LEU A 264 11.51 -15.39 8.72
C LEU A 264 10.80 -14.06 8.54
N ALA A 265 11.59 -13.00 8.43
CA ALA A 265 11.10 -11.70 8.03
C ALA A 265 11.91 -11.13 6.87
N ASN A 266 11.36 -10.10 6.22
CA ASN A 266 12.09 -9.36 5.21
C ASN A 266 11.79 -7.86 5.26
N GLY A 267 12.82 -7.07 4.94
CA GLY A 267 12.69 -5.69 4.46
C GLY A 267 12.41 -5.67 2.95
N VAL A 268 12.14 -4.47 2.42
CA VAL A 268 11.57 -4.24 1.08
C VAL A 268 12.53 -3.61 0.05
N SER A 269 13.81 -3.51 0.41
CA SER A 269 14.96 -3.16 -0.43
C SER A 269 16.23 -3.65 0.26
N GLN A 270 17.36 -3.62 -0.44
CA GLN A 270 18.67 -3.97 0.16
C GLN A 270 18.99 -3.07 1.35
N LEU A 271 18.98 -1.75 1.14
CA LEU A 271 19.25 -0.74 2.18
C LEU A 271 18.25 -0.85 3.34
N HIS A 272 16.96 -1.04 3.05
CA HIS A 272 15.97 -1.19 4.11
C HIS A 272 16.17 -2.46 4.95
N GLY A 273 16.64 -3.55 4.36
CA GLY A 273 17.02 -4.74 5.13
C GLY A 273 18.17 -4.46 6.10
N GLU A 274 19.16 -3.67 5.69
CA GLU A 274 20.25 -3.24 6.59
C GLU A 274 19.74 -2.35 7.72
N VAL A 275 18.92 -1.34 7.39
CA VAL A 275 18.27 -0.45 8.37
C VAL A 275 17.41 -1.27 9.35
N SER A 276 16.65 -2.24 8.85
CA SER A 276 15.80 -3.11 9.67
C SER A 276 16.62 -3.98 10.61
N ARG A 277 17.70 -4.62 10.12
CA ARG A 277 18.60 -5.42 10.98
C ARG A 277 19.26 -4.57 12.05
N LYS A 278 19.70 -3.35 11.71
CA LYS A 278 20.27 -2.42 12.70
C LYS A 278 19.25 -1.97 13.74
N MET A 279 18.03 -1.63 13.30
CA MET A 279 16.95 -1.17 14.18
C MET A 279 16.48 -2.26 15.15
N TRP A 280 16.30 -3.48 14.67
CA TRP A 280 15.76 -4.58 15.46
C TRP A 280 16.84 -5.44 16.14
N GLY A 281 18.10 -5.35 15.73
CA GLY A 281 19.20 -6.19 16.21
C GLY A 281 19.56 -6.02 17.68
N LYS A 282 19.03 -5.00 18.36
CA LYS A 282 19.12 -4.82 19.82
C LYS A 282 18.16 -5.73 20.60
N TYR A 283 17.22 -6.41 19.94
CA TYR A 283 16.24 -7.26 20.57
C TYR A 283 16.58 -8.74 20.37
N ASP A 284 16.56 -9.49 21.47
CA ASP A 284 16.78 -10.94 21.41
C ASP A 284 15.56 -11.68 20.84
N ASN A 285 15.83 -12.90 20.38
CA ASN A 285 14.84 -13.89 19.94
C ASN A 285 13.94 -13.47 18.76
N ILE A 286 14.41 -12.53 17.94
CA ILE A 286 13.81 -12.20 16.65
C ILE A 286 14.27 -13.16 15.55
N CYS A 287 13.45 -13.36 14.52
CA CYS A 287 13.85 -14.14 13.35
C CYS A 287 14.87 -13.40 12.46
N GLU A 288 15.47 -14.14 11.53
CA GLU A 288 16.30 -13.55 10.47
C GLU A 288 15.49 -12.54 9.64
N ILE A 289 16.09 -11.38 9.33
CA ILE A 289 15.52 -10.36 8.45
C ILE A 289 16.31 -10.30 7.13
N LYS A 290 15.69 -10.80 6.05
CA LYS A 290 16.23 -10.76 4.69
C LYS A 290 15.92 -9.43 3.98
N SER A 291 16.49 -9.24 2.81
CA SER A 291 16.15 -8.13 1.90
C SER A 291 15.46 -8.72 0.67
N ILE A 292 14.18 -8.39 0.46
CA ILE A 292 13.44 -8.75 -0.76
C ILE A 292 12.95 -7.44 -1.37
N THR A 293 13.60 -7.01 -2.44
CA THR A 293 13.28 -5.75 -3.09
C THR A 293 11.87 -5.80 -3.68
N ASN A 294 11.06 -4.79 -3.36
CA ASN A 294 9.72 -4.69 -3.92
C ASN A 294 9.75 -4.63 -5.45
N ALA A 295 8.66 -5.08 -6.06
CA ALA A 295 8.45 -4.98 -7.48
C ALA A 295 7.00 -4.61 -7.80
N GLN A 296 6.76 -4.24 -9.05
CA GLN A 296 5.43 -3.94 -9.57
C GLN A 296 5.15 -4.80 -10.80
N ASN A 297 3.89 -5.19 -10.96
CA ASN A 297 3.46 -6.06 -12.05
C ASN A 297 3.59 -5.33 -13.40
N TRP A 298 4.52 -5.79 -14.23
CA TRP A 298 4.85 -5.16 -15.51
C TRP A 298 3.64 -5.16 -16.46
N HIS A 299 2.90 -6.27 -16.56
CA HIS A 299 1.73 -6.38 -17.44
C HIS A 299 0.66 -5.32 -17.17
N TYR A 300 0.47 -4.95 -15.90
CA TYR A 300 -0.48 -3.92 -15.50
C TYR A 300 0.05 -2.49 -15.74
N TRP A 301 1.32 -2.22 -15.44
CA TRP A 301 1.86 -0.85 -15.42
C TRP A 301 2.50 -0.39 -16.72
N ALA A 302 3.14 -1.29 -17.46
CA ALA A 302 3.86 -0.96 -18.68
C ALA A 302 2.91 -0.68 -19.85
N ASP A 303 3.36 0.16 -20.79
CA ASP A 303 2.71 0.31 -22.08
C ASP A 303 3.38 -0.62 -23.11
N LYS A 304 2.65 -1.63 -23.58
CA LYS A 304 3.19 -2.65 -24.48
C LYS A 304 3.70 -2.07 -25.81
N GLN A 305 3.11 -0.99 -26.30
CA GLN A 305 3.54 -0.37 -27.57
C GLN A 305 4.85 0.39 -27.42
N LEU A 306 5.07 1.07 -26.28
CA LEU A 306 6.39 1.67 -26.00
C LEU A 306 7.50 0.61 -26.07
N TYR A 307 7.31 -0.54 -25.41
CA TYR A 307 8.29 -1.63 -25.46
C TYR A 307 8.43 -2.22 -26.86
N HIS A 308 7.33 -2.41 -27.59
CA HIS A 308 7.41 -2.87 -28.97
C HIS A 308 8.26 -1.95 -29.86
N TYR A 309 8.09 -0.63 -29.77
CA TYR A 309 8.90 0.30 -30.56
C TYR A 309 10.35 0.37 -30.08
N MET A 310 10.58 0.29 -28.77
CA MET A 310 11.91 0.22 -28.18
C MET A 310 12.68 -1.03 -28.65
N ASP A 311 12.06 -2.22 -28.59
CA ASP A 311 12.68 -3.49 -28.97
C ASP A 311 13.00 -3.55 -30.48
N ASN A 312 12.28 -2.78 -31.30
CA ASN A 312 12.52 -2.66 -32.74
C ASN A 312 13.39 -1.45 -33.11
N ASN A 313 13.98 -0.74 -32.13
CA ASN A 313 14.79 0.47 -32.33
C ASN A 313 14.09 1.56 -33.18
N ASN A 314 12.77 1.70 -33.04
CA ASN A 314 11.98 2.70 -33.76
C ASN A 314 11.73 3.91 -32.85
N GLU A 315 12.69 4.83 -32.83
CA GLU A 315 12.67 6.03 -31.97
C GLU A 315 11.50 6.97 -32.31
N GLU A 316 11.22 7.20 -33.59
CA GLU A 316 10.11 8.07 -34.03
C GLU A 316 8.76 7.56 -33.52
N ALA A 317 8.48 6.26 -33.69
CA ALA A 317 7.24 5.67 -33.20
C ALA A 317 7.18 5.59 -31.66
N PHE A 318 8.33 5.45 -30.99
CA PHE A 318 8.41 5.53 -29.54
C PHE A 318 7.99 6.93 -29.04
N ASP A 319 8.55 7.98 -29.64
CA ASP A 319 8.25 9.37 -29.31
C ASP A 319 6.79 9.70 -29.61
N ASP A 320 6.26 9.28 -30.75
CA ASP A 320 4.84 9.42 -31.08
C ASP A 320 3.94 8.71 -30.07
N ARG A 321 4.30 7.49 -29.66
CA ARG A 321 3.57 6.77 -28.63
C ARG A 321 3.61 7.52 -27.29
N LYS A 322 4.77 8.06 -26.92
CA LYS A 322 4.93 8.87 -25.70
C LYS A 322 4.08 10.13 -25.75
N ARG A 323 4.07 10.87 -26.87
CA ARG A 323 3.21 12.04 -27.09
C ARG A 323 1.72 11.70 -26.99
N PHE A 324 1.29 10.59 -27.59
CA PHE A 324 -0.08 10.10 -27.48
C PHE A 324 -0.48 9.81 -26.02
N LEU A 325 0.40 9.16 -25.26
CA LEU A 325 0.18 8.86 -23.85
C LEU A 325 0.11 10.14 -22.99
N LYS A 326 0.98 11.12 -23.26
CA LYS A 326 0.96 12.44 -22.62
C LYS A 326 -0.36 13.16 -22.85
N LYS A 327 -0.82 13.25 -24.10
CA LYS A 327 -2.10 13.89 -24.45
C LYS A 327 -3.27 13.34 -23.62
N ARG A 328 -3.40 12.02 -23.53
CA ARG A 328 -4.47 11.37 -22.75
C ARG A 328 -4.43 11.69 -21.25
N ALA A 329 -3.24 11.83 -20.68
CA ALA A 329 -3.12 12.23 -19.28
C ALA A 329 -3.42 13.71 -19.11
N PHE A 330 -3.01 14.55 -20.06
CA PHE A 330 -3.24 15.99 -20.01
C PHE A 330 -4.70 16.36 -20.20
N ASP A 331 -5.49 15.56 -20.92
CA ASP A 331 -6.95 15.71 -20.94
C ASP A 331 -7.53 15.58 -19.52
N ILE A 332 -7.01 14.64 -18.71
CA ILE A 332 -7.42 14.46 -17.29
C ILE A 332 -6.91 15.61 -16.43
N VAL A 333 -5.67 16.08 -16.66
CA VAL A 333 -5.11 17.25 -15.94
C VAL A 333 -5.95 18.49 -16.22
N ALA A 334 -6.34 18.71 -17.47
CA ALA A 334 -7.18 19.81 -17.90
C ALA A 334 -8.56 19.75 -17.25
N ASP A 335 -9.22 18.59 -17.25
CA ASP A 335 -10.49 18.38 -16.57
C ASP A 335 -10.39 18.64 -15.05
N ASN A 336 -9.28 18.20 -14.42
CA ASN A 336 -9.09 18.29 -12.98
C ASN A 336 -8.68 19.68 -12.47
N SER A 337 -7.99 20.47 -13.30
CA SER A 337 -7.31 21.71 -12.87
C SER A 337 -7.57 22.93 -13.75
N GLY A 338 -8.21 22.75 -14.92
CA GLY A 338 -8.40 23.80 -15.93
C GLY A 338 -7.13 24.18 -16.70
N LYS A 339 -6.02 23.45 -16.54
CA LYS A 339 -4.72 23.77 -17.14
C LYS A 339 -4.47 22.94 -18.40
N LEU A 340 -4.17 23.61 -19.52
CA LEU A 340 -3.87 22.98 -20.80
C LEU A 340 -2.35 22.76 -20.94
N PHE A 341 -1.93 21.50 -20.94
CA PHE A 341 -0.53 21.10 -21.02
C PHE A 341 -0.16 20.67 -22.45
N ASN A 342 1.07 20.92 -22.87
CA ASN A 342 1.55 20.58 -24.21
C ASN A 342 2.31 19.22 -24.19
N PRO A 343 1.91 18.22 -24.99
CA PRO A 343 2.63 16.94 -25.13
C PRO A 343 4.10 17.06 -25.51
N ASP A 344 4.50 18.10 -26.25
CA ASP A 344 5.88 18.33 -26.69
C ASP A 344 6.76 19.03 -25.63
N VAL A 345 6.19 19.44 -24.48
CA VAL A 345 6.92 20.11 -23.41
C VAL A 345 7.34 19.11 -22.33
N PHE A 346 8.58 19.25 -21.85
CA PHE A 346 9.14 18.37 -20.82
C PHE A 346 8.33 18.41 -19.52
N THR A 347 7.84 17.25 -19.09
CA THR A 347 6.88 17.12 -18.00
C THR A 347 7.49 16.45 -16.77
N ILE A 348 7.54 17.19 -15.67
CA ILE A 348 7.95 16.71 -14.36
C ILE A 348 6.71 16.28 -13.58
N VAL A 349 6.74 15.09 -12.99
CA VAL A 349 5.66 14.60 -12.13
C VAL A 349 6.19 14.30 -10.73
N TRP A 350 5.56 14.90 -9.74
CA TRP A 350 5.66 14.49 -8.34
C TRP A 350 4.32 13.86 -7.94
N ALA A 351 4.29 12.54 -7.69
CA ALA A 351 3.02 11.91 -7.31
C ALA A 351 3.11 10.80 -6.26
N ARG A 352 2.86 11.18 -5.00
CA ARG A 352 3.04 10.34 -3.80
C ARG A 352 2.04 10.75 -2.70
N ARG A 353 1.92 9.98 -1.62
CA ARG A 353 1.24 10.45 -0.40
C ARG A 353 1.93 11.74 0.10
N PHE A 354 1.15 12.73 0.52
CA PHE A 354 1.69 13.90 1.20
C PHE A 354 2.07 13.53 2.63
N ALA A 355 3.32 13.77 2.98
CA ALA A 355 3.91 13.56 4.30
C ALA A 355 5.22 14.36 4.36
N GLY A 356 5.53 14.97 5.50
CA GLY A 356 6.66 15.92 5.60
C GLY A 356 8.03 15.35 5.17
N TYR A 357 8.29 14.06 5.39
CA TYR A 357 9.55 13.45 4.94
C TYR A 357 9.65 13.27 3.42
N LYS A 358 8.53 13.32 2.67
CA LYS A 358 8.52 13.23 1.20
C LYS A 358 8.73 14.58 0.51
N ARG A 359 8.67 15.69 1.26
CA ARG A 359 9.05 17.04 0.85
C ARG A 359 8.38 17.51 -0.46
N ALA A 360 7.05 17.53 -0.49
CA ALA A 360 6.28 17.90 -1.69
C ALA A 360 6.58 19.33 -2.20
N GLU A 361 6.86 20.25 -1.27
CA GLU A 361 7.15 21.67 -1.54
C GLU A 361 8.65 21.96 -1.79
N LEU A 362 9.55 20.97 -1.74
CA LEU A 362 11.01 21.23 -1.77
C LEU A 362 11.47 22.12 -2.94
N ILE A 363 10.91 21.87 -4.13
CA ILE A 363 11.29 22.63 -5.33
C ILE A 363 10.59 23.99 -5.43
N THR A 364 9.62 24.27 -4.56
CA THR A 364 8.87 25.52 -4.48
C THR A 364 9.28 26.37 -3.27
N GLU A 365 10.18 25.90 -2.40
CA GLU A 365 10.69 26.67 -1.25
C GLU A 365 11.40 27.96 -1.67
N ASP A 366 12.15 27.93 -2.79
CA ASP A 366 12.78 29.11 -3.40
C ASP A 366 11.92 29.59 -4.58
N ASN A 367 11.02 30.54 -4.30
CA ASN A 367 10.08 31.09 -5.27
C ASN A 367 10.75 31.71 -6.50
N ASP A 368 11.87 32.42 -6.32
CA ASP A 368 12.57 33.08 -7.42
C ASP A 368 13.19 32.04 -8.36
N ARG A 369 13.81 31.00 -7.80
CA ARG A 369 14.37 29.91 -8.59
C ARG A 369 13.30 29.07 -9.26
N PHE A 370 12.20 28.79 -8.56
CA PHE A 370 11.07 28.04 -9.09
C PHE A 370 10.41 28.78 -10.26
N LYS A 371 10.18 30.09 -10.13
CA LYS A 371 9.65 30.92 -11.21
C LYS A 371 10.58 30.96 -12.43
N LYS A 372 11.89 31.12 -12.21
CA LYS A 372 12.90 31.06 -13.29
C LYS A 372 12.86 29.73 -14.04
N LEU A 373 12.61 28.62 -13.34
CA LEU A 373 12.45 27.30 -13.95
C LEU A 373 11.20 27.26 -14.85
N LEU A 374 10.04 27.68 -14.34
CA LEU A 374 8.78 27.65 -15.09
C LEU A 374 8.72 28.65 -16.26
N ASP A 375 9.40 29.79 -16.15
CA ASP A 375 9.39 30.85 -17.17
C ASP A 375 10.45 30.65 -18.28
N ASN A 376 11.26 29.60 -18.20
CA ASN A 376 12.33 29.34 -19.16
C ASN A 376 11.80 29.05 -20.57
N LYS A 377 11.98 30.00 -21.49
CA LYS A 377 11.52 29.88 -22.89
C LYS A 377 12.43 29.01 -23.77
N LYS A 378 13.70 28.85 -23.40
CA LYS A 378 14.65 28.02 -24.16
C LYS A 378 14.47 26.54 -23.85
N HIS A 379 14.18 26.21 -22.59
CA HIS A 379 13.93 24.86 -22.11
C HIS A 379 12.62 24.85 -21.31
N PRO A 380 11.47 24.88 -21.99
CA PRO A 380 10.18 24.94 -21.32
C PRO A 380 9.93 23.66 -20.53
N VAL A 381 9.39 23.82 -19.33
CA VAL A 381 8.97 22.70 -18.47
C VAL A 381 7.54 22.91 -17.99
N GLN A 382 6.89 21.81 -17.65
CA GLN A 382 5.60 21.81 -16.97
C GLN A 382 5.61 20.79 -15.83
N ILE A 383 4.88 21.06 -14.75
CA ILE A 383 4.97 20.27 -13.52
C ILE A 383 3.58 19.85 -13.02
N ILE A 384 3.44 18.59 -12.66
CA ILE A 384 2.22 18.01 -12.11
C ILE A 384 2.50 17.46 -10.72
N TRP A 385 1.73 17.91 -9.73
CA TRP A 385 1.61 17.27 -8.43
C TRP A 385 0.35 16.41 -8.36
N ALA A 386 0.42 15.26 -7.70
CA ALA A 386 -0.77 14.47 -7.36
C ALA A 386 -0.53 13.64 -6.11
N GLY A 387 -1.55 13.45 -5.28
CA GLY A 387 -1.35 12.69 -4.05
C GLY A 387 -2.42 12.93 -3.01
N LYS A 388 -2.45 12.05 -2.01
CA LYS A 388 -3.39 12.08 -0.90
C LYS A 388 -2.70 12.45 0.40
N PRO A 389 -2.97 13.62 1.01
CA PRO A 389 -2.71 13.86 2.42
C PRO A 389 -3.51 12.89 3.29
N TYR A 390 -3.05 12.63 4.52
CA TYR A 390 -3.92 11.94 5.48
C TYR A 390 -4.98 12.93 5.99
N PRO A 391 -6.27 12.56 6.10
CA PRO A 391 -7.33 13.50 6.44
C PRO A 391 -7.17 14.23 7.79
N MET A 392 -6.35 13.69 8.70
CA MET A 392 -6.05 14.31 10.00
C MET A 392 -4.62 14.90 10.08
N ASP A 393 -3.88 14.89 8.97
CA ASP A 393 -2.55 15.49 8.87
C ASP A 393 -2.67 16.91 8.32
N TYR A 394 -3.05 17.84 9.19
CA TYR A 394 -3.27 19.24 8.82
C TYR A 394 -2.04 19.90 8.16
N PRO A 395 -0.79 19.64 8.58
CA PRO A 395 0.40 20.10 7.86
C PRO A 395 0.42 19.63 6.40
N ALA A 396 0.22 18.33 6.14
CA ALA A 396 0.20 17.79 4.78
C ALA A 396 -0.97 18.33 3.94
N ILE A 397 -2.11 18.62 4.56
CA ILE A 397 -3.25 19.29 3.91
C ILE A 397 -2.89 20.73 3.54
N SER A 398 -2.20 21.45 4.43
CA SER A 398 -1.71 22.80 4.16
C SER A 398 -0.72 22.81 2.99
N GLU A 399 0.25 21.89 2.97
CA GLU A 399 1.21 21.74 1.85
C GLU A 399 0.47 21.52 0.51
N PHE A 400 -0.53 20.64 0.50
CA PHE A 400 -1.36 20.41 -0.70
C PHE A 400 -2.06 21.70 -1.15
N ASN A 401 -2.70 22.42 -0.22
CA ASN A 401 -3.45 23.64 -0.53
C ASN A 401 -2.55 24.80 -0.98
N ASN A 402 -1.35 24.91 -0.41
CA ASN A 402 -0.33 25.87 -0.83
C ASN A 402 0.08 25.65 -2.28
N LEU A 403 0.37 24.40 -2.66
CA LEU A 403 0.67 24.05 -4.05
C LEU A 403 -0.50 24.33 -4.98
N VAL A 404 -1.75 24.07 -4.54
CA VAL A 404 -2.94 24.45 -5.32
C VAL A 404 -2.98 25.96 -5.54
N ASN A 405 -2.74 26.77 -4.51
CA ASN A 405 -2.74 28.23 -4.64
C ASN A 405 -1.61 28.71 -5.56
N LEU A 406 -0.39 28.19 -5.40
CA LEU A 406 0.74 28.50 -6.27
C LEU A 406 0.45 28.13 -7.74
N SER A 407 -0.22 27.00 -7.98
CA SER A 407 -0.60 26.60 -9.34
C SER A 407 -1.57 27.58 -10.04
N LYS A 408 -2.25 28.46 -9.31
CA LYS A 408 -3.11 29.51 -9.90
C LYS A 408 -2.26 30.56 -10.63
N GLU A 409 -1.03 30.80 -10.18
CA GLU A 409 -0.12 31.80 -10.73
C GLU A 409 0.63 31.34 -12.00
N HIS A 410 0.61 30.03 -12.28
CA HIS A 410 1.37 29.41 -13.36
C HIS A 410 0.49 28.58 -14.29
N ASN A 411 0.62 28.76 -15.62
CA ASN A 411 -0.16 27.99 -16.60
C ASN A 411 0.39 26.58 -16.84
N ASN A 412 1.67 26.37 -16.56
CA ASN A 412 2.42 25.13 -16.72
C ASN A 412 2.63 24.38 -15.39
N MET A 413 1.74 24.59 -14.42
CA MET A 413 1.73 23.90 -13.14
C MET A 413 0.30 23.42 -12.82
N ALA A 414 0.17 22.17 -12.37
CA ALA A 414 -1.10 21.61 -11.96
C ALA A 414 -0.96 20.75 -10.69
N VAL A 415 -1.99 20.79 -9.84
CA VAL A 415 -2.13 19.87 -8.71
C VAL A 415 -3.41 19.08 -8.93
N CYS A 416 -3.30 17.75 -9.07
CA CYS A 416 -4.45 16.89 -9.36
C CYS A 416 -5.02 16.23 -8.10
N VAL A 417 -6.35 16.17 -7.99
CA VAL A 417 -7.07 15.36 -7.00
C VAL A 417 -7.46 13.98 -7.57
N GLY A 418 -7.80 13.05 -6.70
CA GLY A 418 -8.24 11.71 -7.11
C GLY A 418 -7.07 10.80 -7.49
N TYR A 419 -5.92 10.99 -6.83
CA TYR A 419 -4.74 10.16 -7.07
C TYR A 419 -4.96 8.72 -6.60
N GLU A 420 -5.38 7.92 -7.57
CA GLU A 420 -5.75 6.51 -7.47
C GLU A 420 -5.09 5.72 -8.61
N LEU A 421 -5.29 4.40 -8.70
CA LEU A 421 -4.69 3.54 -9.72
C LEU A 421 -4.77 4.10 -11.15
N ALA A 422 -5.92 4.62 -11.57
CA ALA A 422 -6.13 5.11 -12.93
C ALA A 422 -5.33 6.38 -13.21
N LEU A 423 -5.48 7.42 -12.38
CA LEU A 423 -4.70 8.67 -12.53
C LEU A 423 -3.20 8.38 -12.37
N SER A 424 -2.84 7.53 -11.39
CA SER A 424 -1.45 7.12 -11.16
C SER A 424 -0.83 6.39 -12.35
N LYS A 425 -1.61 5.64 -13.15
CA LYS A 425 -1.11 5.04 -14.40
C LYS A 425 -0.90 6.11 -15.48
N ARG A 426 -1.85 7.03 -15.63
CA ARG A 426 -1.80 8.12 -16.62
C ARG A 426 -0.64 9.07 -16.39
N LEU A 427 -0.40 9.46 -15.15
CA LEU A 427 0.69 10.37 -14.82
C LEU A 427 2.06 9.73 -15.06
N LYS A 428 2.23 8.42 -14.82
CA LYS A 428 3.48 7.72 -15.16
C LYS A 428 3.70 7.63 -16.67
N GLN A 429 2.63 7.38 -17.41
CA GLN A 429 2.64 7.39 -18.87
C GLN A 429 3.04 8.76 -19.43
N ALA A 430 2.62 9.85 -18.80
CA ALA A 430 2.90 11.21 -19.24
C ALA A 430 4.20 11.82 -18.70
N SER A 431 4.76 11.24 -17.65
CA SER A 431 5.98 11.71 -17.01
C SER A 431 7.18 11.54 -17.92
N ASP A 432 7.91 12.61 -18.20
CA ASP A 432 9.26 12.53 -18.74
C ASP A 432 10.24 12.37 -17.58
N LEU A 433 10.01 13.09 -16.48
CA LEU A 433 10.78 13.01 -15.26
C LEU A 433 9.90 12.73 -14.03
N TRP A 434 10.20 11.63 -13.34
CA TRP A 434 9.58 11.27 -12.08
C TRP A 434 10.43 11.80 -10.92
N LEU A 435 9.90 12.80 -10.20
CA LEU A 435 10.60 13.43 -9.09
C LEU A 435 10.31 12.69 -7.78
N ASN A 436 11.36 12.27 -7.10
CA ASN A 436 11.27 11.57 -5.83
C ASN A 436 12.31 12.06 -4.82
N ASN A 437 11.93 12.93 -3.89
CA ASN A 437 12.87 13.63 -3.04
C ASN A 437 12.64 13.36 -1.53
N PRO A 438 12.53 12.11 -1.05
CA PRO A 438 12.37 11.85 0.37
C PRO A 438 13.63 12.18 1.16
N ARG A 439 13.49 12.47 2.46
CA ARG A 439 14.62 12.54 3.39
C ARG A 439 15.24 11.15 3.54
N VAL A 440 16.56 11.04 3.39
CA VAL A 440 17.31 9.78 3.60
C VAL A 440 17.46 9.54 5.11
N PRO A 441 17.32 8.31 5.65
CA PRO A 441 16.91 7.06 5.02
C PRO A 441 15.42 6.70 5.31
N ARG A 442 14.49 7.64 5.06
CA ARG A 442 13.07 7.49 5.43
C ARG A 442 12.20 6.84 4.35
N GLU A 443 12.77 6.46 3.21
CA GLU A 443 12.08 5.69 2.19
C GLU A 443 12.55 4.22 2.21
N ALA A 444 11.70 3.30 2.67
CA ALA A 444 12.05 1.89 2.71
C ALA A 444 12.27 1.25 1.33
N SER A 445 11.56 1.72 0.30
CA SER A 445 11.67 1.19 -1.07
C SER A 445 11.22 2.27 -2.04
N GLY A 446 10.01 2.19 -2.59
CA GLY A 446 9.41 3.24 -3.43
C GLY A 446 8.97 2.74 -4.81
N THR A 447 7.85 2.02 -4.87
CA THR A 447 7.41 1.34 -6.12
C THR A 447 6.96 2.28 -7.23
N SER A 448 6.64 3.54 -6.95
CA SER A 448 6.18 4.50 -7.94
C SER A 448 7.24 4.79 -9.01
N GLY A 449 8.50 4.93 -8.61
CA GLY A 449 9.62 5.20 -9.54
C GLY A 449 9.86 4.03 -10.49
N MET A 450 9.74 2.78 -10.00
CA MET A 450 9.83 1.57 -10.83
C MET A 450 8.81 1.61 -11.96
N THR A 451 7.55 1.91 -11.62
CA THR A 451 6.47 1.96 -12.61
C THR A 451 6.53 3.19 -13.52
N ALA A 452 7.17 4.27 -13.10
CA ALA A 452 7.44 5.42 -13.96
C ALA A 452 8.54 5.08 -14.99
N ALA A 453 9.60 4.38 -14.55
CA ALA A 453 10.64 3.86 -15.44
C ALA A 453 10.08 2.88 -16.48
N MET A 454 9.13 2.02 -16.09
CA MET A 454 8.38 1.14 -17.03
C MET A 454 7.61 1.90 -18.12
N ASN A 455 7.48 3.22 -18.01
CA ASN A 455 6.78 4.07 -18.99
C ASN A 455 7.73 5.12 -19.62
N GLY A 456 9.04 4.84 -19.60
CA GLY A 456 10.06 5.69 -20.22
C GLY A 456 10.37 6.98 -19.44
N SER A 457 9.99 7.07 -18.16
CA SER A 457 10.32 8.24 -17.34
C SER A 457 11.68 8.10 -16.66
N VAL A 458 12.47 9.16 -16.71
CA VAL A 458 13.74 9.29 -16.00
C VAL A 458 13.47 9.59 -14.53
N ASN A 459 14.17 8.91 -13.62
CA ASN A 459 14.05 9.18 -12.19
C ASN A 459 15.04 10.26 -11.75
N ILE A 460 14.55 11.27 -11.01
CA ILE A 460 15.40 12.13 -10.19
C ILE A 460 15.06 11.87 -8.73
N SER A 461 16.05 11.40 -7.96
CA SER A 461 15.79 11.02 -6.57
C SER A 461 16.96 11.26 -5.62
N THR A 462 16.68 11.30 -4.31
CA THR A 462 17.73 11.04 -3.31
C THR A 462 18.15 9.57 -3.36
N ASN A 463 19.38 9.27 -2.94
CA ASN A 463 19.93 7.91 -2.89
C ASN A 463 19.37 7.14 -1.68
N ASP A 464 18.08 6.78 -1.74
CA ASP A 464 17.33 6.09 -0.67
C ASP A 464 16.42 4.99 -1.23
N GLY A 465 16.04 4.03 -0.38
CA GLY A 465 15.15 2.93 -0.73
C GLY A 465 15.62 2.13 -1.95
N TRP A 466 14.73 1.91 -2.91
CA TRP A 466 15.04 1.09 -4.10
C TRP A 466 15.97 1.78 -5.10
N ILE A 467 16.12 3.10 -5.01
CA ILE A 467 16.92 3.89 -5.96
C ILE A 467 18.38 3.45 -5.92
N CYS A 468 18.88 3.06 -4.73
CA CYS A 468 20.23 2.53 -4.55
C CYS A 468 20.51 1.28 -5.40
N GLU A 469 19.48 0.51 -5.74
CA GLU A 469 19.59 -0.73 -6.51
C GLU A 469 19.42 -0.51 -8.02
N PHE A 470 18.92 0.67 -8.43
CA PHE A 470 18.52 0.96 -9.80
C PHE A 470 19.36 2.05 -10.48
N ILE A 471 19.73 3.08 -9.74
CA ILE A 471 20.24 4.32 -10.31
C ILE A 471 21.72 4.20 -10.71
N ASN A 472 22.00 4.62 -11.93
CA ASN A 472 23.33 4.92 -12.43
C ASN A 472 23.35 6.41 -12.77
N HIS A 473 23.88 7.20 -11.84
CA HIS A 473 23.84 8.67 -11.89
C HIS A 473 24.42 9.21 -13.20
N GLY A 474 23.63 10.06 -13.88
CA GLY A 474 24.01 10.67 -15.16
C GLY A 474 23.74 9.80 -16.39
N ASN A 475 23.42 8.52 -16.20
CA ASN A 475 23.18 7.58 -17.30
C ASN A 475 21.70 7.20 -17.43
N ASN A 476 21.06 6.68 -16.38
CA ASN A 476 19.63 6.30 -16.39
C ASN A 476 18.75 7.16 -15.47
N GLY A 477 19.35 8.13 -14.78
CA GLY A 477 18.67 9.09 -13.93
C GLY A 477 19.64 9.92 -13.10
N PHE A 478 19.10 10.77 -12.23
CA PHE A 478 19.90 11.73 -11.47
C PHE A 478 19.68 11.57 -9.96
N LEU A 479 20.79 11.68 -9.22
CA LEU A 479 20.79 11.67 -7.78
C LEU A 479 20.83 13.11 -7.27
N ILE A 480 19.97 13.41 -6.31
CA ILE A 480 20.03 14.63 -5.52
C ILE A 480 21.02 14.36 -4.39
N THR A 481 22.18 14.99 -4.43
CA THR A 481 23.15 14.93 -3.34
C THR A 481 22.54 15.62 -2.12
N PRO A 482 22.47 14.96 -0.95
CA PRO A 482 22.10 15.63 0.29
C PRO A 482 23.11 16.74 0.57
N THR A 483 22.63 17.97 0.81
CA THR A 483 23.42 19.07 1.34
C THR A 483 23.54 18.99 2.84
#